data_AF-A0A9E3B9H7-F1
#
_entry.id   AF-A0A9E3B9H7-F1
#
_cell.length_a   1.000
_cell.length_b   1.000
_cell.length_c   1.000
_cell.angle_alpha   90.00
_cell.angle_beta   90.00
_cell.angle_gamma   90.00
#
_symmetry.space_group_name_H-M   'P 1'
#
loop_
_entity.id
_entity.type
_entity.pdbx_description
1 polymer ?
#
loop_
_entity_poly.entity_id
_entity_poly.type
_entity_poly.pdbx_seq_one_letter_code
_entity_poly.pdbx_strand_id
1 'polypeptide(L)' 'MTMRHDIERDTWKQQVGQAAAERVENGMIVGLGTGSTAHQFIYALSRRVQDGLRIAGTVASS' A
#
# COMPACT_ATOMS: atom_id res chain seq x y z
N MET A 1 -17.06 -20.88 -11.83
CA MET A 1 -17.72 -19.80 -11.08
C MET A 1 -16.68 -19.11 -10.19
N THR A 2 -15.69 -18.44 -10.79
CA THR A 2 -14.50 -17.95 -10.05
C THR A 2 -14.20 -16.47 -10.31
N MET A 3 -14.57 -15.93 -11.48
CA MET A 3 -14.25 -14.54 -11.87
C MET A 3 -14.78 -13.44 -10.94
N ARG A 4 -15.98 -13.56 -10.35
CA ARG A 4 -16.55 -12.47 -9.52
C ARG A 4 -15.82 -12.30 -8.19
N HIS A 5 -15.45 -13.40 -7.53
CA HIS A 5 -14.74 -13.36 -6.25
C HIS A 5 -13.30 -12.85 -6.38
N ASP A 6 -12.66 -13.02 -7.54
CA ASP A 6 -11.30 -12.53 -7.78
C ASP A 6 -11.29 -11.00 -7.89
N ILE A 7 -12.26 -10.43 -8.61
CA ILE A 7 -12.42 -8.98 -8.78
C ILE A 7 -12.72 -8.29 -7.44
N GLU A 8 -13.61 -8.85 -6.62
CA GLU A 8 -13.95 -8.29 -5.30
C GLU A 8 -12.72 -8.28 -4.37
N ARG A 9 -11.95 -9.38 -4.35
CA ARG A 9 -10.72 -9.46 -3.56
C ARG A 9 -9.68 -8.44 -4.01
N ASP A 10 -9.49 -8.27 -5.31
CA ASP A 10 -8.53 -7.29 -5.83
C ASP A 10 -8.97 -5.85 -5.55
N THR A 11 -10.28 -5.58 -5.59
CA THR A 11 -10.86 -4.30 -5.18
C THR A 11 -10.58 -4.01 -3.70
N TRP A 12 -10.78 -5.00 -2.82
CA TRP A 12 -10.50 -4.82 -1.39
C TRP A 12 -9.02 -4.61 -1.10
N LYS A 13 -8.12 -5.33 -1.78
CA LYS A 13 -6.67 -5.12 -1.64
C LYS A 13 -6.27 -3.70 -2.02
N GLN A 14 -6.84 -3.16 -3.10
CA GLN A 14 -6.61 -1.78 -3.53
C GLN A 14 -7.10 -0.78 -2.46
N GLN A 15 -8.32 -0.95 -1.96
CA GLN A 15 -8.89 -0.08 -0.93
C GLN A 15 -8.07 -0.09 0.37
N VAL A 16 -7.66 -1.28 0.83
CA VAL A 16 -6.80 -1.42 2.01
C VAL A 16 -5.43 -0.77 1.78
N GLY A 17 -4.82 -1.00 0.62
CA GLY A 17 -3.53 -0.38 0.29
C GLY A 17 -3.59 1.15 0.27
N GLN A 18 -4.63 1.71 -0.34
CA GLN A 18 -4.86 3.16 -0.39
C GLN A 18 -5.10 3.75 1.01
N ALA A 19 -6.02 3.16 1.78
CA ALA A 19 -6.35 3.63 3.12
C ALA A 19 -5.16 3.53 4.09
N ALA A 20 -4.35 2.48 3.97
CA ALA A 20 -3.12 2.35 4.73
C ALA A 20 -2.09 3.40 4.31
N ALA A 21 -1.94 3.65 3.01
CA ALA A 21 -1.03 4.66 2.49
C ALA A 21 -1.39 6.05 3.01
N GLU A 22 -2.67 6.42 3.06
CA GLU A 22 -3.14 7.73 3.55
C GLU A 22 -2.73 8.04 5.01
N ARG A 23 -2.53 7.01 5.84
CA ARG A 23 -2.12 7.17 7.25
C ARG A 23 -0.64 7.46 7.44
N VAL A 24 0.18 7.37 6.38
CA VAL A 24 1.61 7.66 6.48
C VAL A 24 1.84 9.18 6.51
N GLU A 25 2.70 9.64 7.40
CA GLU A 25 3.04 11.06 7.55
C GLU A 25 4.53 11.29 7.28
N ASN A 26 4.89 12.56 7.10
CA ASN A 26 6.28 12.95 6.87
C ASN A 26 7.18 12.53 8.04
N GLY A 27 8.36 12.00 7.73
CA GLY A 27 9.35 11.56 8.70
C GLY A 27 9.10 10.17 9.29
N MET A 28 8.01 9.48 8.94
CA MET A 28 7.79 8.10 9.38
C MET A 28 8.79 7.13 8.73
N ILE A 29 9.19 6.10 9.49
CA ILE A 29 9.82 4.89 8.94
C ILE A 29 8.69 3.90 8.66
N VAL A 30 8.63 3.39 7.43
CA VAL A 30 7.50 2.56 6.96
C VAL A 30 7.93 1.10 6.81
N GLY A 31 7.20 0.20 7.48
CA GLY A 31 7.34 -1.24 7.24
C GLY A 31 6.64 -1.68 5.95
N LEU A 32 7.38 -2.36 5.07
CA LEU A 32 6.88 -2.92 3.82
C LEU A 32 6.78 -4.44 3.95
N GLY A 33 5.54 -4.93 4.05
CA GLY A 33 5.25 -6.37 3.99
C GLY A 33 5.36 -6.94 2.57
N THR A 34 5.07 -8.24 2.42
CA THR A 34 5.01 -8.93 1.12
C THR A 34 3.58 -9.34 0.74
N GLY A 35 3.37 -9.66 -0.54
CA GLY A 35 2.08 -10.15 -1.07
C GLY A 35 1.23 -9.10 -1.80
N SER A 36 0.13 -9.56 -2.39
CA SER A 36 -0.69 -8.75 -3.32
C SER A 36 -1.35 -7.52 -2.68
N THR A 37 -1.62 -7.55 -1.36
CA THR A 37 -2.12 -6.36 -0.63
C THR A 37 -1.00 -5.34 -0.37
N ALA A 38 0.18 -5.81 0.05
CA ALA A 38 1.34 -4.94 0.27
C ALA A 38 1.77 -4.25 -1.03
N HIS A 39 1.63 -4.93 -2.18
CA HIS A 39 1.87 -4.32 -3.49
C HIS A 39 0.95 -3.11 -3.73
N GLN A 40 -0.35 -3.19 -3.40
CA GLN A 40 -1.27 -2.07 -3.54
C GLN A 40 -0.93 -0.92 -2.59
N PHE A 41 -0.50 -1.22 -1.36
CA PHE A 41 0.01 -0.22 -0.42
C PHE A 41 1.25 0.49 -0.96
N ILE A 42 2.25 -0.24 -1.45
CA ILE A 42 3.49 0.33 -2.01
C ILE A 42 3.15 1.22 -3.21
N TYR A 43 2.24 0.78 -4.09
CA TYR A 43 1.78 1.56 -5.22
C TYR A 43 1.14 2.89 -4.79
N ALA A 44 0.18 2.84 -3.85
CA ALA A 44 -0.46 4.04 -3.31
C ALA A 44 0.54 4.97 -2.58
N LEU A 45 1.42 4.40 -1.78
CA LEU A 45 2.47 5.15 -1.07
C LEU A 45 3.42 5.86 -2.05
N SER A 46 3.80 5.19 -3.13
CA SER A 46 4.68 5.77 -4.16
C SER A 46 4.08 7.01 -4.81
N ARG A 47 2.75 7.04 -5.03
CA ARG A 47 2.05 8.23 -5.53
C ARG A 47 2.13 9.38 -4.54
N ARG A 48 1.87 9.12 -3.26
CA ARG A 48 1.98 10.14 -2.21
C ARG A 48 3.40 10.70 -2.09
N VAL A 49 4.43 9.87 -2.26
CA VAL A 49 5.84 10.31 -2.30
C VAL A 49 6.10 11.22 -3.49
N GLN A 50 5.55 10.91 -4.66
CA GLN A 50 5.60 11.81 -5.83
C GLN A 50 4.87 13.13 -5.57
N ASP A 51 3.76 13.09 -4.83
CA ASP A 51 2.98 14.28 -4.41
C ASP A 51 3.62 15.06 -3.23
N GLY A 52 4.81 14.65 -2.78
CA GLY A 52 5.62 15.41 -1.82
C GLY A 52 5.74 14.80 -0.42
N LEU A 53 5.13 13.64 -0.15
CA LEU A 53 5.38 12.89 1.09
C LEU A 53 6.86 12.49 1.20
N ARG A 54 7.46 12.75 2.36
CA ARG A 54 8.86 12.41 2.68
C ARG A 54 8.89 11.41 3.83
N ILE A 55 9.19 10.14 3.52
CA ILE A 55 9.42 9.11 4.54
C ILE A 55 10.90 9.10 4.95
N ALA A 56 11.18 8.80 6.22
CA ALA A 56 12.55 8.75 6.74
C ALA A 56 13.29 7.46 6.32
N GLY A 57 12.54 6.40 6.02
CA GLY A 57 13.11 5.14 5.59
C GLY A 57 12.05 4.06 5.39
N THR A 58 12.51 2.90 4.91
CA THR A 58 11.67 1.70 4.77
C THR A 58 12.36 0.51 5.41
N VAL A 59 11.57 -0.43 5.93
CA VAL A 59 12.04 -1.72 6.44
C VAL A 59 11.24 -2.84 5.80
N ALA A 60 11.90 -3.88 5.28
CA ALA A 60 11.21 -5.04 4.71
C ALA A 60 10.78 -6.00 5.82
N SER A 61 9.57 -6.57 5.70
CA SER A 61 9.05 -7.62 6.57
C SER A 61 8.62 -8.82 5.73
N SER A 62 9.09 -10.01 6.12
CA SER A 62 8.74 -11.30 5.50
C SER A 62 7.51 -11.92 6.14
#